data_AF-A0A6N7GPJ9-F1
#
_entry.id   AF-A0A6N7GPJ9-F1
#
_cell.length_a   1.000
_cell.length_b   1.000
_cell.length_c   1.000
_cell.angle_alpha   90.00
_cell.angle_beta   90.00
_cell.angle_gamma   90.00
#
_symmetry.space_group_name_H-M   'P 1'
#
loop_
_entity.id
_entity.type
_entity.pdbx_description
1 polymer ?
#
loop_
_entity_poly.entity_id
_entity_poly.type
_entity_poly.pdbx_seq_one_letter_code
_entity_poly.pdbx_strand_id
1 'polypeptide(L)'
;MNALKHAFSGGNAAEGQITVAYDVEGTNWKLSIVDNGVGRPDGVFAQPKSGLGTGIVKALAQQLGAQVETLASAKGTTVSVTHATFSTKAVRAV
;
A
#
# COMPACT_ATOMS: atom_id res chain seq x y z
N MET A 1 -9.04 1.50 -7.78
CA MET A 1 -9.58 0.57 -8.81
C MET A 1 -9.56 -0.89 -8.34
N ASN A 2 -8.43 -1.43 -7.87
CA ASN A 2 -8.34 -2.83 -7.41
C ASN A 2 -9.31 -3.15 -6.26
N ALA A 3 -9.41 -2.28 -5.25
CA ALA A 3 -10.36 -2.46 -4.15
C ALA A 3 -11.82 -2.56 -4.63
N LEU A 4 -12.29 -1.59 -5.44
CA LEU A 4 -13.65 -1.62 -6.01
C LEU A 4 -13.94 -2.90 -6.81
N LYS A 5 -12.95 -3.43 -7.54
CA LYS A 5 -13.12 -4.62 -8.38
C LYS A 5 -13.10 -5.94 -7.60
N HIS A 6 -12.42 -5.98 -6.45
CA HIS A 6 -12.03 -7.25 -5.83
C HIS A 6 -12.31 -7.34 -4.32
N ALA A 7 -12.41 -6.23 -3.61
CA ALA A 7 -12.55 -6.21 -2.15
C ALA A 7 -13.97 -6.60 -1.70
N PHE A 8 -15.00 -6.28 -2.49
CA PHE A 8 -16.42 -6.41 -2.09
C PHE A 8 -17.23 -7.39 -2.95
N SER A 9 -16.56 -8.15 -3.83
CA SER A 9 -17.18 -9.21 -4.63
C SER A 9 -17.54 -10.40 -3.71
N GLY A 10 -18.76 -10.39 -3.19
CA GLY A 10 -19.26 -11.45 -2.29
C GLY A 10 -20.44 -11.05 -1.40
N GLY A 11 -20.90 -9.80 -1.42
CA GLY A 11 -22.12 -9.37 -0.71
C GLY A 11 -22.03 -9.29 0.81
N ASN A 12 -20.88 -9.63 1.41
CA ASN A 12 -20.72 -9.77 2.86
C ASN A 12 -20.16 -8.54 3.58
N ALA A 13 -19.82 -7.45 2.88
CA ALA A 13 -19.52 -6.18 3.53
C ALA A 13 -20.78 -5.32 3.51
N ALA A 14 -21.56 -5.34 4.59
CA ALA A 14 -22.79 -4.56 4.72
C ALA A 14 -22.57 -3.06 4.43
N GLU A 15 -21.35 -2.57 4.67
CA GLU A 15 -20.84 -1.26 4.27
C GLU A 15 -19.37 -1.38 3.81
N GLY A 16 -19.15 -1.49 2.51
CA GLY A 16 -17.80 -1.47 1.95
C GLY A 16 -17.16 -0.10 2.13
N GLN A 17 -15.99 -0.06 2.76
CA GLN A 17 -15.21 1.15 3.03
C GLN A 17 -13.85 1.06 2.34
N ILE A 18 -13.49 2.15 1.65
CA ILE A 18 -12.13 2.38 1.17
C ILE A 18 -11.65 3.70 1.80
N THR A 19 -10.61 3.62 2.60
CA THR A 19 -9.93 4.77 3.20
C THR A 19 -8.69 5.09 2.39
N VAL A 20 -8.54 6.35 2.01
CA VAL A 20 -7.31 6.87 1.40
C VAL A 20 -6.74 7.90 2.35
N ALA A 21 -5.52 7.69 2.82
CA ALA A 21 -4.83 8.61 3.72
C ALA A 21 -3.45 8.97 3.16
N TYR A 22 -3.02 10.20 3.44
CA TYR A 22 -1.72 10.71 3.05
C TYR A 22 -1.08 11.40 4.26
N ASP A 23 -0.05 10.77 4.81
CA ASP A 23 0.68 11.24 5.99
C ASP A 23 2.02 11.86 5.56
N VAL A 24 2.41 12.98 6.18
CA VAL A 24 3.65 13.70 5.85
C VAL A 24 4.39 14.09 7.13
N GLU A 25 5.70 13.84 7.15
CA GLU A 25 6.61 14.27 8.19
C GLU A 25 7.93 14.77 7.56
N GLY A 26 8.10 16.08 7.48
CA GLY A 26 9.24 16.69 6.79
C GLY A 26 9.28 16.30 5.31
N THR A 27 10.33 15.60 4.89
CA THR A 27 10.48 15.04 3.53
C THR A 27 9.91 13.62 3.39
N ASN A 28 9.52 13.01 4.51
CA ASN A 28 8.94 11.67 4.53
C ASN A 28 7.44 11.76 4.27
N TRP A 29 6.92 10.81 3.51
CA TRP A 29 5.49 10.73 3.27
C TRP A 29 5.04 9.28 3.06
N LYS A 30 3.76 9.03 3.37
CA LYS A 30 3.11 7.75 3.16
C LYS A 30 1.72 7.96 2.57
N LEU A 31 1.51 7.44 1.37
CA LEU A 31 0.18 7.27 0.80
C LEU A 31 -0.32 5.87 1.17
N SER A 32 -1.49 5.77 1.80
CA SER A 32 -2.10 4.48 2.13
C SER A 32 -3.52 4.38 1.60
N ILE A 33 -3.86 3.20 1.09
CA ILE A 33 -5.21 2.84 0.64
C ILE A 33 -5.59 1.57 1.37
N VAL A 34 -6.64 1.64 2.18
CA VAL A 34 -7.15 0.55 3.01
C VAL A 34 -8.58 0.22 2.59
N ASP A 35 -8.86 -1.03 2.28
CA ASP A 35 -10.24 -1.53 2.17
C ASP A 35 -10.57 -2.46 3.33
N ASN A 36 -11.84 -2.50 3.74
CA ASN A 36 -12.36 -3.46 4.73
C ASN A 36 -13.02 -4.68 4.06
N GLY A 37 -12.58 -5.03 2.84
CA GLY A 37 -13.16 -6.11 2.07
C GLY A 37 -12.74 -7.49 2.55
N VAL A 38 -13.00 -8.51 1.72
CA VAL A 38 -12.67 -9.92 2.05
C VAL A 38 -11.17 -10.17 2.30
N GLY A 39 -10.32 -9.27 1.79
CA GLY A 39 -8.87 -9.47 1.70
C GLY A 39 -8.52 -10.70 0.85
N ARG A 40 -7.31 -10.79 0.33
CA ARG A 40 -6.82 -12.04 -0.26
C ARG A 40 -5.80 -12.66 0.70
N PRO A 41 -6.09 -13.83 1.32
CA PRO A 41 -5.17 -14.47 2.27
C PRO A 41 -3.90 -14.99 1.59
N ASP A 42 -3.91 -15.16 0.27
CA ASP A 42 -2.82 -15.84 -0.38
C ASP A 42 -1.66 -14.87 -0.59
N GLY A 43 -0.56 -15.14 0.12
CA GLY A 43 0.78 -14.55 -0.01
C GLY A 43 1.43 -14.73 -1.39
N VAL A 44 0.66 -14.66 -2.47
CA VAL A 44 1.10 -14.62 -3.87
C VAL A 44 1.43 -13.16 -4.26
N PHE A 45 2.19 -12.48 -3.41
CA PHE A 45 3.02 -11.36 -3.87
C PHE A 45 4.41 -11.85 -4.31
N ALA A 46 4.70 -13.15 -4.19
CA ALA A 46 5.93 -13.73 -4.74
C ALA A 46 6.01 -13.57 -6.26
N GLN A 47 4.87 -13.59 -6.99
CA GLN A 47 4.66 -12.92 -8.28
C GLN A 47 3.15 -12.91 -8.58
N PRO A 48 2.44 -11.78 -8.39
CA PRO A 48 1.13 -11.65 -9.00
C PRO A 48 1.36 -11.62 -10.50
N LYS A 49 0.48 -12.25 -11.30
CA LYS A 49 0.35 -11.87 -12.71
C LYS A 49 0.14 -10.36 -12.72
N SER A 50 1.23 -9.63 -12.98
CA SER A 50 1.35 -8.20 -12.78
C SER A 50 0.42 -7.52 -13.76
N GLY A 51 -0.80 -7.20 -13.32
CA GLY A 51 -1.65 -6.30 -14.06
C GLY A 51 -0.89 -4.99 -14.30
N LEU A 52 -1.08 -4.38 -15.48
CA LEU A 52 -0.40 -3.14 -15.87
C LEU A 52 -0.42 -2.08 -14.76
N GLY A 53 -1.55 -1.96 -14.04
CA GLY A 53 -1.70 -1.04 -12.91
C GLY A 53 -0.69 -1.26 -11.78
N THR A 54 -0.38 -2.51 -11.40
CA THR A 54 0.61 -2.80 -10.35
C THR A 54 2.03 -2.49 -10.82
N GLY A 55 2.32 -2.73 -12.11
CA GLY A 55 3.60 -2.38 -12.72
C GLY A 55 3.84 -0.86 -12.75
N ILE A 56 2.82 -0.08 -13.12
CA ILE A 56 2.88 1.39 -13.11
C ILE A 56 3.13 1.93 -11.70
N VAL A 57 2.39 1.44 -10.70
CA VAL A 57 2.56 1.90 -9.31
C VAL A 57 3.97 1.61 -8.80
N LYS A 58 4.53 0.43 -9.10
CA LYS A 58 5.91 0.08 -8.74
C LYS A 58 6.93 0.99 -9.41
N ALA A 59 6.80 1.23 -10.71
CA ALA A 59 7.73 2.08 -11.46
C ALA A 59 7.70 3.54 -10.97
N LEU A 60 6.51 4.10 -10.73
CA LEU A 60 6.36 5.46 -10.20
C LEU A 60 6.91 5.58 -8.77
N ALA A 61 6.65 4.59 -7.90
CA ALA A 61 7.23 4.57 -6.57
C ALA A 61 8.76 4.56 -6.62
N GLN A 62 9.37 3.75 -7.51
CA GLN A 62 10.82 3.74 -7.71
C GLN A 62 11.36 5.10 -8.19
N GLN A 63 10.68 5.76 -9.13
CA GLN A 63 11.07 7.10 -9.60
C GLN A 63 11.04 8.15 -8.49
N LEU A 64 10.19 7.96 -7.48
CA LEU A 64 10.07 8.85 -6.32
C LEU A 64 10.95 8.43 -5.14
N GLY A 65 11.82 7.42 -5.29
CA GLY A 65 12.62 6.88 -4.18
C GLY A 65 11.77 6.23 -3.07
N ALA A 66 10.54 5.81 -3.39
CA ALA A 66 9.58 5.26 -2.46
C ALA A 66 9.50 3.72 -2.57
N GLN A 67 8.94 3.09 -1.53
CA GLN A 67 8.69 1.65 -1.45
C GLN A 67 7.19 1.37 -1.47
N VAL A 68 6.78 0.29 -2.12
CA VAL A 68 5.38 -0.17 -2.13
C VAL A 68 5.26 -1.39 -1.22
N GLU A 69 4.35 -1.33 -0.26
CA GLU A 69 4.00 -2.44 0.63
C GLU A 69 2.53 -2.81 0.43
N THR A 70 2.22 -4.10 0.52
CA THR A 70 0.83 -4.57 0.54
C THR A 70 0.63 -5.59 1.63
N LEU A 71 -0.32 -5.30 2.52
CA LEU A 71 -0.72 -6.17 3.62
C LEU A 71 -2.16 -6.59 3.37
N ALA A 72 -2.42 -7.89 3.36
CA ALA A 72 -3.76 -8.43 3.22
C ALA A 72 -4.09 -9.31 4.42
N SER A 73 -5.33 -9.21 4.91
CA SER A 73 -5.84 -10.01 6.02
C SER A 73 -7.31 -10.31 5.82
N ALA A 74 -7.90 -11.15 6.67
CA ALA A 74 -9.35 -11.37 6.67
C ALA A 74 -10.18 -10.09 6.95
N LYS A 75 -9.53 -8.99 7.36
CA LYS A 75 -10.15 -7.67 7.59
C LYS A 75 -9.98 -6.71 6.41
N GLY A 76 -9.46 -7.18 5.27
CA GLY A 76 -9.27 -6.41 4.05
C GLY A 76 -7.80 -6.21 3.66
N THR A 77 -7.57 -5.26 2.75
CA THR A 77 -6.26 -5.02 2.13
C THR A 77 -5.77 -3.60 2.39
N THR A 78 -4.50 -3.45 2.74
CA THR A 78 -3.79 -2.17 2.83
C THR A 78 -2.68 -2.15 1.80
N VAL A 79 -2.65 -1.13 0.95
CA VAL A 79 -1.52 -0.82 0.08
C VAL A 79 -0.92 0.50 0.54
N SER A 80 0.40 0.53 0.75
CA SER A 80 1.13 1.75 1.14
C SER A 80 2.24 2.05 0.15
N VAL A 81 2.43 3.33 -0.16
CA VAL A 81 3.61 3.86 -0.85
C VAL A 81 4.30 4.81 0.11
N THR A 82 5.54 4.49 0.47
CA THR A 82 6.28 5.20 1.52
C THR A 82 7.59 5.73 0.97
N HIS A 83 7.78 7.04 1.06
CA HIS A 83 9.09 7.68 0.90
C HIS A 83 9.61 8.03 2.29
N ALA A 84 10.72 7.41 2.69
CA ALA A 84 11.34 7.63 3.98
C ALA A 84 12.83 7.91 3.79
N THR A 85 13.19 9.19 3.89
CA THR A 85 14.57 9.67 4.00
C THR A 85 14.97 9.67 5.46
N PHE A 86 15.63 8.60 5.91
CA PHE A 86 16.30 8.61 7.21
C PHE A 86 17.58 9.45 7.09
N SER A 87 17.58 10.66 7.67
CA SER A 87 18.84 11.36 7.88
C SER A 87 19.58 10.68 9.03
N THR A 88 20.69 10.02 8.72
CA THR A 88 21.68 9.66 9.74
C THR A 88 22.21 10.96 10.33
N LYS A 89 21.73 11.37 11.50
CA LYS A 89 22.47 12.33 12.32
C LYS A 89 23.82 11.68 12.56
N ALA A 90 24.89 12.27 12.02
CA ALA A 90 26.25 11.84 12.32
C ALA A 90 26.38 11.80 13.85
N VAL A 91 26.56 10.60 14.39
CA VAL A 91 26.88 10.41 15.81
C VAL A 91 28.26 11.04 15.98
N ARG A 92 28.29 12.31 16.39
CA ARG A 92 29.52 12.90 16.92
C ARG A 92 29.73 12.25 18.27
N ALA A 93 30.58 11.22 18.29
CA ALA A 93 31.26 10.81 19.50
C ALA A 93 32.04 12.04 20.01
N VAL A 94 31.80 12.39 21.28
CA VAL A 94 32.54 13.42 22.02
C VAL A 94 33.57 12.71 22.88
#